data_AF-A0A1A8X2M6-F1
#
_entry.id   AF-A0A1A8X2M6-F1
#
_cell.length_a   1.000
_cell.length_b   1.000
_cell.length_c   1.000
_cell.angle_alpha   90.00
_cell.angle_beta   90.00
_cell.angle_gamma   90.00
#
_symmetry.space_group_name_H-M   'P 1'
#
loop_
_entity.id
_entity.type
_entity.pdbx_description
1 polymer ?
#
loop_
_entity_poly.entity_id
_entity_poly.type
_entity_poly.pdbx_seq_one_letter_code
_entity_poly.pdbx_strand_id
1 'polypeptide(L)'
;MLPSCAIYEKYNNINTGLVNYNEKCQELQGKFHSTAGVYDLCKKLAENLNDICTKEKMDDSLIYNCLYLEYWLNLQIIEKFRITDNAKYAGLRSQFYNTWTRSFSSLTGNFSKCTPKRIPFTSLNYSNVKDIKDMYDYYYNCEYFKKNHSLTEHERREYCSYLSSMNRSFTEFKNWCSDSSNKCIPNLKNSIDQYDPKELRKILHCNTDEATDTSLGVIPDQRGLEQNASQRYNELGDSPGSEPFIQPQDSKTSNSALI
;
A
#
# COMPACT_ATOMS: atom_id res chain seq x y z
N MET A 1 -3.19 -9.59 -2.06
CA MET A 1 -2.25 -8.48 -2.39
C MET A 1 -2.98 -7.43 -3.21
N LEU A 2 -2.88 -6.14 -2.85
CA LEU A 2 -3.60 -5.08 -3.58
C LEU A 2 -2.99 -4.84 -4.98
N PRO A 3 -3.81 -4.52 -6.00
CA PRO A 3 -3.35 -4.23 -7.35
C PRO A 3 -2.23 -3.16 -7.42
N SER A 4 -2.36 -2.08 -6.64
CA SER A 4 -1.35 -1.02 -6.59
C SER A 4 0.02 -1.51 -6.09
N CYS A 5 0.07 -2.48 -5.17
CA CYS A 5 1.33 -3.04 -4.64
C CYS A 5 2.13 -3.74 -5.73
N ALA A 6 1.47 -4.50 -6.61
CA ALA A 6 2.11 -5.21 -7.71
C ALA A 6 2.83 -4.25 -8.68
N ILE A 7 2.28 -3.04 -8.87
CA ILE A 7 2.88 -2.01 -9.73
C ILE A 7 4.22 -1.53 -9.14
N TYR A 8 4.25 -1.21 -7.85
CA TYR A 8 5.50 -0.77 -7.21
C TYR A 8 6.55 -1.86 -7.10
N GLU A 9 6.15 -3.11 -6.85
CA GLU A 9 7.07 -4.26 -6.85
C GLU A 9 7.75 -4.41 -8.21
N LYS A 10 6.98 -4.30 -9.30
CA LYS A 10 7.53 -4.29 -10.66
C LYS A 10 8.57 -3.19 -10.84
N TYR A 11 8.29 -1.98 -10.38
CA TYR A 11 9.23 -0.86 -10.51
C TYR A 11 10.51 -1.03 -9.69
N ASN A 12 10.40 -1.61 -8.51
CA ASN A 12 11.54 -1.87 -7.63
C ASN A 12 12.49 -2.94 -8.20
N ASN A 13 11.91 -3.95 -8.84
CA ASN A 13 12.60 -5.16 -9.33
C ASN A 13 13.00 -5.07 -10.80
N ILE A 14 12.84 -3.93 -11.46
CA ILE A 14 13.20 -3.80 -12.86
C ILE A 14 14.71 -4.03 -13.08
N ASN A 15 15.03 -4.81 -14.11
CA ASN A 15 16.42 -5.09 -14.46
C ASN A 15 17.05 -3.88 -15.15
N THR A 16 18.17 -3.39 -14.63
CA THR A 16 18.88 -2.21 -15.14
C THR A 16 19.99 -2.60 -16.12
N GLY A 17 19.60 -3.11 -17.29
CA GLY A 17 20.52 -3.66 -18.30
C GLY A 17 20.85 -2.74 -19.47
N LEU A 18 20.10 -1.66 -19.71
CA LEU A 18 20.28 -0.81 -20.89
C LEU A 18 21.41 0.22 -20.72
N VAL A 19 22.30 0.24 -21.70
CA VAL A 19 23.46 1.15 -21.79
C VAL A 19 23.03 2.57 -22.19
N ASN A 20 21.91 2.70 -22.91
CA ASN A 20 21.52 3.93 -23.61
C ASN A 20 21.19 5.14 -22.71
N TYR A 21 21.06 4.94 -21.39
CA TYR A 21 20.74 5.99 -20.42
C TYR A 21 21.91 6.36 -19.50
N ASN A 22 23.04 5.65 -19.60
CA ASN A 22 24.17 5.81 -18.69
C ASN A 22 24.73 7.24 -18.70
N GLU A 23 24.93 7.84 -19.87
CA GLU A 23 25.46 9.22 -19.98
C GLU A 23 24.56 10.23 -19.28
N LYS A 24 23.24 10.14 -19.48
CA LYS A 24 22.28 11.07 -18.88
C LYS A 24 22.16 10.88 -17.37
N CYS A 25 22.33 9.66 -16.89
CA CYS A 25 22.41 9.40 -15.46
C CYS A 25 23.75 9.83 -14.85
N GLN A 26 24.87 9.75 -15.59
CA GLN A 26 26.16 10.30 -15.18
C GLN A 26 26.09 11.83 -15.10
N GLU A 27 25.48 12.50 -16.08
CA GLU A 27 25.23 13.94 -16.05
C GLU A 27 24.42 14.34 -14.81
N LEU A 28 23.36 13.59 -14.48
CA LEU A 28 22.56 13.84 -13.27
C LEU A 28 23.38 13.59 -11.99
N GLN A 29 24.14 12.50 -11.91
CA GLN A 29 25.03 12.21 -10.79
C GLN A 29 26.09 13.31 -10.60
N GLY A 30 26.60 13.87 -11.69
CA GLY A 30 27.55 15.00 -11.65
C GLY A 30 26.96 16.24 -10.97
N LYS A 31 25.66 16.51 -11.13
CA LYS A 31 25.00 17.62 -10.41
C LYS A 31 24.91 17.39 -8.90
N PHE A 32 25.07 16.14 -8.46
CA PHE A 32 24.97 15.72 -7.06
C PHE A 32 26.15 14.85 -6.66
N HIS A 33 27.38 15.31 -6.92
CA HIS A 33 28.62 14.54 -6.68
C HIS A 33 28.70 13.88 -5.29
N SER A 34 28.17 14.52 -4.25
CA SER A 34 28.18 14.01 -2.87
C SER A 34 26.99 13.11 -2.51
N THR A 35 26.01 12.94 -3.41
CA THR A 35 24.80 12.15 -3.16
C THR A 35 24.91 10.81 -3.86
N ALA A 36 25.34 9.79 -3.11
CA ALA A 36 25.38 8.42 -3.61
C ALA A 36 23.97 7.92 -3.98
N GLY A 37 23.89 7.06 -5.01
CA GLY A 37 22.64 6.42 -5.43
C GLY A 37 21.78 7.24 -6.40
N VAL A 38 22.16 8.47 -6.75
CA VAL A 38 21.48 9.27 -7.79
C VAL A 38 21.56 8.58 -9.15
N TYR A 39 22.74 8.08 -9.50
CA TYR A 39 22.96 7.30 -10.72
C TYR A 39 22.04 6.08 -10.81
N ASP A 40 22.00 5.27 -9.76
CA ASP A 40 21.21 4.02 -9.74
C ASP A 40 19.71 4.28 -9.81
N LEU A 41 19.23 5.28 -9.06
CA LEU A 41 17.83 5.69 -9.13
C LEU A 41 17.47 6.21 -10.51
N CYS A 42 18.36 6.97 -11.15
CA CYS A 42 18.18 7.45 -12.51
C CYS A 42 18.07 6.31 -13.52
N LYS A 43 18.93 5.29 -13.41
CA LYS A 43 18.84 4.10 -14.27
C LYS A 43 17.52 3.37 -14.08
N LYS A 44 17.10 3.12 -12.83
CA LYS A 44 15.81 2.48 -12.56
C LYS A 44 14.63 3.30 -13.12
N LEU A 45 14.66 4.63 -13.00
CA LEU A 45 13.66 5.49 -13.60
C LEU A 45 13.60 5.33 -15.13
N ALA A 46 14.76 5.37 -15.79
CA ALA A 46 14.85 5.23 -17.24
C ALA A 46 14.30 3.87 -17.74
N GLU A 47 14.62 2.80 -17.02
CA GLU A 47 14.17 1.45 -17.34
C GLU A 47 12.66 1.28 -17.16
N ASN A 48 12.11 1.81 -16.07
CA ASN A 48 10.67 1.81 -15.84
C ASN A 48 9.92 2.59 -16.92
N LEU A 49 10.47 3.74 -17.34
CA LEU A 49 9.92 4.48 -18.46
C LEU A 49 9.95 3.66 -19.75
N ASN A 50 11.09 3.01 -20.03
CA ASN A 50 11.25 2.12 -21.18
C ASN A 50 10.20 1.02 -21.19
N ASP A 51 10.02 0.33 -20.06
CA ASP A 51 9.03 -0.75 -19.93
C ASP A 51 7.60 -0.25 -20.18
N ILE A 52 7.20 0.84 -19.51
CA ILE A 52 5.87 1.44 -19.67
C ILE A 52 5.63 1.85 -21.12
N CYS A 53 6.55 2.60 -21.74
CA CYS A 53 6.35 3.15 -23.09
C CYS A 53 6.51 2.13 -24.23
N THR A 54 7.11 0.96 -23.98
CA THR A 54 7.29 -0.07 -25.02
C THR A 54 6.26 -1.19 -24.93
N LYS A 55 5.77 -1.52 -23.73
CA LYS A 55 4.86 -2.68 -23.52
C LYS A 55 3.40 -2.30 -23.40
N GLU A 56 3.08 -1.08 -22.97
CA GLU A 56 1.69 -0.68 -22.77
C GLU A 56 1.07 -0.15 -24.07
N LYS A 57 -0.17 -0.59 -24.33
CA LYS A 57 -0.98 -0.01 -25.40
C LYS A 57 -1.28 1.45 -25.03
N MET A 58 -1.40 2.30 -26.05
CA MET A 58 -1.80 3.70 -25.84
C MET A 58 -3.28 3.76 -25.46
N ASP A 59 -3.57 3.57 -24.18
CA ASP A 59 -4.89 3.77 -23.61
C ASP A 59 -4.79 4.44 -22.23
N ASP A 60 -5.93 4.60 -21.54
CA ASP A 60 -6.00 5.26 -20.25
C ASP A 60 -5.10 4.61 -19.18
N SER A 61 -4.75 3.32 -19.33
CA SER A 61 -3.84 2.62 -18.40
C SER A 61 -2.44 3.23 -18.39
N LEU A 62 -1.96 3.75 -19.53
CA LEU A 62 -0.66 4.41 -19.65
C LEU A 62 -0.58 5.66 -18.76
N ILE A 63 -1.66 6.44 -18.68
CA ILE A 63 -1.71 7.64 -17.84
C ILE A 63 -1.61 7.26 -16.37
N TYR A 64 -2.28 6.17 -15.95
CA TYR A 64 -2.23 5.68 -14.59
C TYR A 64 -0.82 5.22 -14.21
N ASN A 65 -0.16 4.46 -15.09
CA ASN A 65 1.19 3.93 -14.86
C ASN A 65 2.26 5.03 -14.81
N CYS A 66 2.14 6.08 -15.62
CA CYS A 66 3.04 7.22 -15.54
C CYS A 66 2.94 7.99 -14.22
N LEU A 67 1.71 8.15 -13.70
CA LEU A 67 1.49 8.81 -12.42
C LEU A 67 1.96 7.93 -11.24
N TYR A 68 1.79 6.61 -11.34
CA TYR A 68 2.39 5.64 -10.40
C TYR A 68 3.91 5.74 -10.36
N LEU A 69 4.55 5.81 -11.53
CA LEU A 69 5.99 5.97 -11.62
C LEU A 69 6.46 7.30 -11.02
N GLU A 70 5.67 8.36 -11.20
CA GLU A 70 5.94 9.65 -10.59
C GLU A 70 5.89 9.57 -9.05
N TYR A 71 4.86 8.95 -8.46
CA TYR A 71 4.80 8.74 -7.01
C TYR A 71 5.94 7.85 -6.50
N TRP A 72 6.23 6.75 -7.21
CA TRP A 72 7.34 5.86 -6.90
C TRP A 72 8.66 6.64 -6.84
N LEU A 73 8.97 7.43 -7.86
CA LEU A 73 10.19 8.24 -7.92
C LEU A 73 10.29 9.18 -6.72
N ASN A 74 9.19 9.85 -6.35
CA ASN A 74 9.18 10.77 -5.22
C ASN A 74 9.42 10.06 -3.89
N LEU A 75 8.81 8.90 -3.65
CA LEU A 75 9.13 8.08 -2.48
C LEU A 75 10.59 7.65 -2.47
N GLN A 76 11.11 7.17 -3.61
CA GLN A 76 12.51 6.74 -3.71
C GLN A 76 13.47 7.90 -3.42
N ILE A 77 13.18 9.12 -3.89
CA ILE A 77 13.96 10.32 -3.57
C ILE A 77 13.97 10.54 -2.06
N ILE A 78 12.81 10.46 -1.41
CA ILE A 78 12.70 10.72 0.03
C ILE A 78 13.47 9.67 0.85
N GLU A 79 13.22 8.40 0.57
CA GLU A 79 13.75 7.27 1.33
C GLU A 79 15.27 7.11 1.11
N LYS A 80 15.72 7.09 -0.16
CA LYS A 80 17.14 6.86 -0.47
C LYS A 80 18.04 7.99 -0.01
N PHE A 81 17.57 9.23 -0.13
CA PHE A 81 18.38 10.41 0.19
C PHE A 81 18.07 11.01 1.57
N ARG A 82 17.27 10.28 2.38
CA ARG A 82 16.88 10.63 3.76
C ARG A 82 16.43 12.08 3.85
N ILE A 83 15.47 12.44 3.01
CA ILE A 83 14.99 13.81 2.88
C ILE A 83 14.18 14.19 4.12
N THR A 84 14.57 15.30 4.75
CA THR A 84 13.88 15.88 5.90
C THR A 84 13.54 17.36 5.69
N ASP A 85 13.84 17.91 4.50
CA ASP A 85 13.55 19.29 4.15
C ASP A 85 13.00 19.44 2.73
N ASN A 86 12.14 20.44 2.55
CA ASN A 86 11.46 20.70 1.29
C ASN A 86 12.36 21.26 0.19
N ALA A 87 13.39 22.04 0.52
CA ALA A 87 14.27 22.62 -0.47
C ALA A 87 15.14 21.54 -1.13
N LYS A 88 15.72 20.63 -0.34
CA LYS A 88 16.47 19.48 -0.88
C LYS A 88 15.56 18.54 -1.67
N TYR A 89 14.36 18.27 -1.17
CA TYR A 89 13.35 17.51 -1.90
C TYR A 89 13.06 18.13 -3.26
N ALA A 90 12.69 19.41 -3.29
CA ALA A 90 12.34 20.13 -4.51
C ALA A 90 13.52 20.20 -5.49
N GLY A 91 14.75 20.40 -4.99
CA GLY A 91 15.96 20.41 -5.78
C GLY A 91 16.23 19.09 -6.49
N LEU A 92 16.24 17.98 -5.74
CA LEU A 92 16.43 16.64 -6.31
C LEU A 92 15.31 16.29 -7.29
N ARG A 93 14.06 16.46 -6.87
CA ARG A 93 12.88 16.20 -7.72
C ARG A 93 12.96 16.97 -9.03
N SER A 94 13.27 18.26 -8.98
CA SER A 94 13.38 19.09 -10.18
C SER A 94 14.42 18.56 -11.16
N GLN A 95 15.58 18.12 -10.67
CA GLN A 95 16.63 17.57 -11.53
C GLN A 95 16.23 16.21 -12.12
N PHE A 96 15.64 15.30 -11.33
CA PHE A 96 15.10 14.04 -11.85
C PHE A 96 14.02 14.29 -12.92
N TYR A 97 13.11 15.22 -12.69
CA TYR A 97 12.03 15.56 -13.63
C TYR A 97 12.58 16.20 -14.91
N ASN A 98 13.63 17.01 -14.80
CA ASN A 98 14.31 17.58 -15.95
C ASN A 98 15.00 16.49 -16.78
N THR A 99 15.71 15.56 -16.14
CA THR A 99 16.32 14.41 -16.84
C THR A 99 15.25 13.55 -17.51
N TRP A 100 14.16 13.25 -16.81
CA TRP A 100 13.02 12.53 -17.37
C TRP A 100 12.47 13.24 -18.62
N THR A 101 12.12 14.52 -18.50
CA THR A 101 11.43 15.27 -19.57
C THR A 101 12.34 15.57 -20.75
N ARG A 102 13.60 15.93 -20.52
CA ARG A 102 14.50 16.44 -21.58
C ARG A 102 15.40 15.38 -22.16
N SER A 103 15.85 14.44 -21.34
CA SER A 103 16.90 13.50 -21.74
C SER A 103 16.32 12.17 -22.19
N PHE A 104 15.34 11.64 -21.48
CA PHE A 104 14.72 10.38 -21.87
C PHE A 104 13.77 10.57 -23.04
N SER A 105 12.91 11.58 -23.03
CA SER A 105 11.97 11.90 -24.13
C SER A 105 12.60 11.91 -25.52
N SER A 106 13.85 12.38 -25.63
CA SER A 106 14.60 12.46 -26.90
C SER A 106 15.17 11.13 -27.39
N LEU A 107 15.33 10.11 -26.53
CA LEU A 107 16.08 8.88 -26.84
C LEU A 107 15.27 7.83 -27.60
N THR A 108 13.94 7.79 -27.50
CA THR A 108 13.13 6.76 -28.20
C THR A 108 11.85 7.29 -28.84
N GLY A 109 11.57 8.59 -28.80
CA GLY A 109 10.37 9.23 -29.38
C GLY A 109 9.04 8.86 -28.71
N ASN A 110 8.93 7.67 -28.11
CA ASN A 110 7.75 7.18 -27.40
C ASN A 110 7.62 7.69 -25.97
N PHE A 111 8.73 8.15 -25.36
CA PHE A 111 8.78 8.64 -23.99
C PHE A 111 8.06 9.96 -23.73
N SER A 112 7.80 10.75 -24.78
CA SER A 112 7.02 11.99 -24.68
C SER A 112 5.63 11.79 -24.04
N LYS A 113 5.10 10.57 -24.11
CA LYS A 113 3.79 10.18 -23.57
C LYS A 113 3.73 10.11 -22.05
N CYS A 114 4.87 9.83 -21.41
CA CYS A 114 4.97 9.66 -19.97
C CYS A 114 5.69 10.84 -19.34
N THR A 115 5.29 12.08 -19.67
CA THR A 115 5.93 13.27 -19.09
C THR A 115 5.40 13.50 -17.67
N PRO A 116 6.26 13.75 -16.67
CA PRO A 116 5.81 13.96 -15.29
C PRO A 116 4.85 15.16 -15.24
N LYS A 117 3.67 14.97 -14.64
CA LYS A 117 2.63 15.99 -14.62
C LYS A 117 2.96 17.01 -13.54
N ARG A 118 3.50 18.16 -13.91
CA ARG A 118 3.88 19.20 -12.94
C ARG A 118 2.72 19.71 -12.05
N ILE A 119 1.48 19.66 -12.55
CA ILE A 119 0.31 20.34 -11.96
C ILE A 119 -0.16 19.73 -10.62
N PRO A 120 -0.36 18.41 -10.47
CA PRO A 120 -0.69 17.82 -9.16
C PRO A 120 0.44 17.88 -8.11
N PHE A 121 1.65 18.31 -8.50
CA PHE A 121 2.85 18.18 -7.67
C PHE A 121 3.56 19.50 -7.32
N THR A 122 3.08 20.64 -7.83
CA THR A 122 3.62 21.96 -7.42
C THR A 122 3.43 22.23 -5.93
N SER A 123 2.40 21.63 -5.31
CA SER A 123 2.11 21.70 -3.87
C SER A 123 2.66 20.53 -3.06
N LEU A 124 3.31 19.54 -3.70
CA LEU A 124 3.79 18.35 -3.00
C LEU A 124 4.96 18.72 -2.09
N ASN A 125 4.74 18.58 -0.80
CA ASN A 125 5.75 18.64 0.26
C ASN A 125 6.29 17.24 0.50
N TYR A 126 7.58 17.12 0.84
CA TYR A 126 8.19 15.82 1.18
C TYR A 126 7.39 15.08 2.27
N SER A 127 6.78 15.80 3.22
CA SER A 127 5.99 15.23 4.32
C SER A 127 4.68 14.59 3.88
N ASN A 128 4.10 15.02 2.75
CA ASN A 128 2.76 14.61 2.33
C ASN A 128 2.77 13.67 1.12
N VAL A 129 3.95 13.38 0.55
CA VAL A 129 4.10 12.50 -0.62
C VAL A 129 3.46 11.15 -0.38
N LYS A 130 3.72 10.57 0.80
CA LYS A 130 3.22 9.25 1.16
C LYS A 130 1.70 9.25 1.25
N ASP A 131 1.11 10.22 1.94
CA ASP A 131 -0.34 10.30 2.11
C ASP A 131 -1.07 10.44 0.78
N ILE A 132 -0.55 11.29 -0.12
CA ILE A 132 -1.16 11.54 -1.43
C ILE A 132 -1.02 10.30 -2.33
N LYS A 133 0.13 9.63 -2.29
CA LYS A 133 0.31 8.35 -2.96
C LYS A 133 -0.67 7.31 -2.42
N ASP A 134 -0.78 7.15 -1.11
CA ASP A 134 -1.66 6.14 -0.51
C ASP A 134 -3.13 6.38 -0.88
N MET A 135 -3.53 7.63 -1.09
CA MET A 135 -4.84 8.01 -1.64
C MET A 135 -5.02 7.72 -3.12
N TYR A 136 -3.95 7.87 -3.91
CA TYR A 136 -3.96 7.47 -5.32
C TYR A 136 -4.05 5.94 -5.48
N ASP A 137 -3.26 5.21 -4.69
CA ASP A 137 -3.32 3.74 -4.60
C ASP A 137 -4.73 3.28 -4.21
N TYR A 138 -5.32 3.95 -3.21
CA TYR A 138 -6.68 3.69 -2.77
C TYR A 138 -7.71 3.85 -3.87
N TYR A 139 -7.68 4.99 -4.57
CA TYR A 139 -8.55 5.25 -5.70
C TYR A 139 -8.44 4.15 -6.77
N TYR A 140 -7.21 3.80 -7.15
CA TYR A 140 -6.99 2.79 -8.18
C TYR A 140 -7.47 1.41 -7.76
N ASN A 141 -7.19 1.01 -6.52
CA ASN A 141 -7.67 -0.26 -5.98
C ASN A 141 -9.21 -0.28 -6.03
N CYS A 142 -9.87 0.82 -5.64
CA CYS A 142 -11.32 0.93 -5.76
C CYS A 142 -11.83 0.77 -7.20
N GLU A 143 -11.20 1.43 -8.16
CA GLU A 143 -11.57 1.30 -9.57
C GLU A 143 -11.37 -0.12 -10.10
N TYR A 144 -10.27 -0.78 -9.70
CA TYR A 144 -10.02 -2.17 -10.05
C TYR A 144 -11.13 -3.08 -9.53
N PHE A 145 -11.49 -2.94 -8.26
CA PHE A 145 -12.52 -3.77 -7.63
C PHE A 145 -13.93 -3.47 -8.15
N LYS A 146 -14.25 -2.22 -8.50
CA LYS A 146 -15.53 -1.88 -9.14
C LYS A 146 -15.71 -2.55 -10.50
N LYS A 147 -14.63 -2.70 -11.26
CA LYS A 147 -14.63 -3.32 -12.60
C LYS A 147 -14.56 -4.84 -12.55
N ASN A 148 -14.03 -5.41 -11.46
CA ASN A 148 -13.89 -6.84 -11.29
C ASN A 148 -15.17 -7.42 -10.63
N HIS A 149 -16.10 -7.88 -11.45
CA HIS A 149 -17.46 -8.27 -11.03
C HIS A 149 -17.54 -9.58 -10.22
N SER A 150 -16.44 -10.30 -10.03
CA SER A 150 -16.45 -11.64 -9.41
C SER A 150 -15.28 -11.80 -8.44
N LEU A 151 -15.38 -11.14 -7.29
CA LEU A 151 -14.49 -11.37 -6.16
C LEU A 151 -14.89 -12.65 -5.44
N THR A 152 -13.89 -13.49 -5.13
CA THR A 152 -14.07 -14.57 -4.18
C THR A 152 -14.40 -14.01 -2.79
N GLU A 153 -15.00 -14.84 -1.94
CA GLU A 153 -15.34 -14.44 -0.57
C GLU A 153 -14.10 -13.99 0.23
N HIS A 154 -12.96 -14.67 0.01
CA HIS A 154 -11.67 -14.30 0.60
C HIS A 154 -11.20 -12.92 0.12
N GLU A 155 -11.16 -12.68 -1.19
CA GLU A 155 -10.76 -11.39 -1.75
C GLU A 155 -11.66 -10.25 -1.30
N ARG A 156 -12.97 -10.51 -1.22
CA ARG A 156 -13.94 -9.56 -0.67
C ARG A 156 -13.61 -9.21 0.77
N ARG A 157 -13.35 -10.20 1.64
CA ARG A 157 -12.96 -9.95 3.05
C ARG A 157 -11.67 -9.14 3.17
N GLU A 158 -10.63 -9.50 2.43
CA GLU A 158 -9.39 -8.73 2.41
C GLU A 158 -9.64 -7.28 1.99
N TYR A 159 -10.44 -7.08 0.95
CA TYR A 159 -10.75 -5.75 0.46
C TYR A 159 -11.64 -4.95 1.43
N CYS A 160 -12.58 -5.60 2.11
CA CYS A 160 -13.36 -4.98 3.19
C CYS A 160 -12.47 -4.50 4.35
N SER A 161 -11.51 -5.33 4.78
CA SER A 161 -10.51 -4.97 5.79
C SER A 161 -9.69 -3.76 5.34
N TYR A 162 -9.22 -3.78 4.09
CA TYR A 162 -8.52 -2.65 3.48
C TYR A 162 -9.37 -1.37 3.50
N LEU A 163 -10.63 -1.41 3.06
CA LEU A 163 -11.53 -0.25 3.09
C LEU A 163 -11.67 0.32 4.51
N SER A 164 -11.78 -0.54 5.52
CA SER A 164 -11.83 -0.08 6.93
C SER A 164 -10.57 0.66 7.34
N SER A 165 -9.40 0.17 6.95
CA SER A 165 -8.12 0.80 7.28
C SER A 165 -7.96 2.20 6.67
N MET A 166 -8.61 2.45 5.53
CA MET A 166 -8.50 3.72 4.80
C MET A 166 -9.46 4.82 5.29
N ASN A 167 -10.40 4.52 6.19
CA ASN A 167 -11.42 5.47 6.67
C ASN A 167 -10.86 6.82 7.11
N ARG A 168 -9.82 6.80 7.97
CA ARG A 168 -9.21 8.01 8.52
C ARG A 168 -8.50 8.80 7.42
N SER A 169 -7.59 8.14 6.70
CA SER A 169 -6.78 8.77 5.65
C SER A 169 -7.65 9.35 4.53
N PHE A 170 -8.72 8.65 4.14
CA PHE A 170 -9.68 9.17 3.17
C PHE A 170 -10.39 10.43 3.67
N THR A 171 -10.85 10.44 4.92
CA THR A 171 -11.52 11.61 5.52
C THR A 171 -10.58 12.82 5.56
N GLU A 172 -9.35 12.61 6.02
CA GLU A 172 -8.31 13.65 6.06
C GLU A 172 -8.00 14.19 4.66
N PHE A 173 -7.82 13.30 3.68
CA PHE A 173 -7.56 13.67 2.28
C PHE A 173 -8.74 14.40 1.63
N LYS A 174 -9.98 13.96 1.88
CA LYS A 174 -11.19 14.61 1.35
C LYS A 174 -11.33 16.05 1.84
N ASN A 175 -11.08 16.28 3.13
CA ASN A 175 -11.07 17.64 3.70
C ASN A 175 -9.95 18.48 3.06
N TRP A 176 -8.75 17.91 2.94
CA TRP A 176 -7.61 18.58 2.33
C TRP A 176 -7.83 18.94 0.85
N CYS A 177 -8.49 18.07 0.08
CA CYS A 177 -8.92 18.29 -1.29
C CYS A 177 -9.97 19.42 -1.39
N SER A 178 -10.87 19.51 -0.41
CA SER A 178 -11.92 20.54 -0.34
C SER A 178 -11.35 21.93 -0.03
N ASP A 179 -10.32 22.01 0.82
CA ASP A 179 -9.64 23.26 1.17
C ASP A 179 -8.95 23.93 -0.02
N SER A 180 -8.49 23.15 -1.00
CA SER A 180 -7.98 23.70 -2.25
C SER A 180 -7.97 22.68 -3.38
N SER A 181 -8.61 23.01 -4.50
CA SER A 181 -8.71 22.08 -5.61
C SER A 181 -7.39 21.76 -6.32
N ASN A 182 -6.32 22.52 -6.05
CA ASN A 182 -4.96 22.25 -6.53
C ASN A 182 -4.21 21.18 -5.70
N LYS A 183 -4.76 20.79 -4.55
CA LYS A 183 -4.25 19.72 -3.68
C LYS A 183 -4.86 18.36 -4.04
N CYS A 184 -6.02 18.36 -4.69
CA CYS A 184 -6.72 17.13 -5.00
C CYS A 184 -6.05 16.36 -6.15
N ILE A 185 -6.13 15.04 -6.10
CA ILE A 185 -5.80 14.19 -7.24
C ILE A 185 -6.81 14.54 -8.35
N PRO A 186 -6.36 14.95 -9.56
CA PRO A 186 -7.25 15.43 -10.61
C PRO A 186 -8.40 14.47 -10.95
N ASN A 187 -8.13 13.16 -10.95
CA ASN A 187 -9.10 12.11 -11.22
C ASN A 187 -10.22 12.00 -10.16
N LEU A 188 -9.96 12.48 -8.93
CA LEU A 188 -10.90 12.42 -7.81
C LEU A 188 -11.74 13.69 -7.64
N LYS A 189 -11.33 14.81 -8.23
CA LYS A 189 -11.87 16.15 -7.92
C LYS A 189 -13.40 16.24 -8.00
N ASN A 190 -14.03 15.53 -8.95
CA ASN A 190 -15.48 15.59 -9.19
C ASN A 190 -16.23 14.33 -8.72
N SER A 191 -15.54 13.36 -8.15
CA SER A 191 -16.10 12.03 -7.85
C SER A 191 -15.65 11.48 -6.51
N ILE A 192 -14.96 12.28 -5.67
CA ILE A 192 -14.35 11.82 -4.41
C ILE A 192 -15.33 11.08 -3.50
N ASP A 193 -16.59 11.50 -3.44
CA ASP A 193 -17.63 10.88 -2.62
C ASP A 193 -17.97 9.44 -3.04
N GLN A 194 -17.75 9.09 -4.31
CA GLN A 194 -17.94 7.72 -4.82
C GLN A 194 -16.86 6.74 -4.34
N TYR A 195 -15.88 7.24 -3.60
CA TYR A 195 -14.79 6.48 -3.01
C TYR A 195 -14.84 6.55 -1.49
N ASP A 196 -15.98 6.92 -0.90
CA ASP A 196 -16.14 6.83 0.56
C ASP A 196 -16.02 5.36 1.00
N PRO A 197 -15.07 5.02 1.91
CA PRO A 197 -14.85 3.64 2.29
C PRO A 197 -16.06 3.00 2.98
N LYS A 198 -16.91 3.78 3.66
CA LYS A 198 -18.13 3.28 4.31
C LYS A 198 -19.18 2.93 3.26
N GLU A 199 -19.35 3.77 2.23
CA GLU A 199 -20.29 3.48 1.14
C GLU A 199 -19.85 2.28 0.32
N LEU A 200 -18.55 2.18 0.00
CA LEU A 200 -18.00 1.02 -0.71
C LEU A 200 -18.16 -0.28 0.10
N ARG A 201 -17.98 -0.23 1.43
CA ARG A 201 -18.22 -1.40 2.30
C ARG A 201 -19.68 -1.87 2.26
N LYS A 202 -20.65 -0.96 2.16
CA LYS A 202 -22.06 -1.32 2.01
C LYS A 202 -22.32 -2.01 0.67
N ILE A 203 -21.78 -1.45 -0.42
CA ILE A 203 -21.93 -2.00 -1.78
C ILE A 203 -21.35 -3.41 -1.87
N LEU A 204 -20.23 -3.67 -1.18
CA LEU A 204 -19.57 -4.97 -1.16
C LEU A 204 -20.15 -5.94 -0.12
N HIS A 205 -21.20 -5.54 0.59
CA HIS A 205 -21.79 -6.35 1.67
C HIS A 205 -20.77 -6.79 2.74
N CYS A 206 -19.81 -5.92 3.07
CA CYS A 206 -18.73 -6.24 4.02
C CYS A 206 -19.20 -6.62 5.44
N ASN A 207 -20.46 -6.36 5.77
CA ASN A 207 -21.03 -6.62 7.08
C ASN A 207 -21.78 -7.98 7.16
N THR A 208 -21.86 -8.75 6.06
CA THR A 208 -22.54 -10.05 6.07
C THR A 208 -21.74 -11.17 6.74
N ASP A 209 -20.45 -10.95 7.00
CA ASP A 209 -19.52 -12.00 7.43
C ASP A 209 -19.28 -12.02 8.95
N GLU A 210 -19.82 -11.05 9.70
CA GLU A 210 -19.82 -11.07 11.17
C GLU A 210 -21.01 -11.86 11.75
N ALA A 211 -21.98 -12.27 10.91
CA ALA A 211 -23.23 -12.90 11.36
C ALA A 211 -23.29 -14.44 11.17
N THR A 212 -22.23 -15.08 10.66
CA THR A 212 -22.23 -16.54 10.43
C THR A 212 -21.50 -17.38 11.48
N ASP A 213 -21.16 -16.80 12.64
CA ASP A 213 -20.57 -17.54 13.76
C ASP A 213 -21.52 -17.74 14.97
N THR A 214 -22.83 -17.47 14.82
CA THR A 214 -23.80 -17.67 15.92
C THR A 214 -24.98 -18.58 15.56
N SER A 215 -24.77 -19.57 14.68
CA SER A 215 -25.81 -20.56 14.34
C SER A 215 -25.28 -22.00 14.39
N LEU A 216 -24.70 -22.41 15.51
CA LEU A 216 -24.68 -23.83 15.90
C LEU A 216 -24.98 -23.94 17.40
N GLY A 217 -26.21 -24.36 17.72
CA GLY A 217 -26.54 -24.91 19.03
C GLY A 217 -27.64 -24.22 19.83
N VAL A 218 -28.86 -24.13 19.28
CA VAL A 218 -30.07 -24.13 20.13
C VAL A 218 -31.01 -25.20 19.59
N ILE A 219 -30.96 -26.39 20.21
CA ILE A 219 -32.04 -27.38 20.10
C ILE A 219 -33.10 -26.97 21.14
N PRO A 220 -34.40 -26.89 20.78
CA PRO A 220 -35.43 -26.50 21.74
C PRO A 220 -35.69 -27.60 22.78
N ASP A 221 -35.79 -27.19 24.04
CA ASP A 221 -36.25 -27.97 25.20
C ASP A 221 -37.72 -28.40 24.98
N GLN A 222 -37.99 -29.71 24.98
CA GLN A 222 -39.32 -30.26 25.24
C GLN A 222 -39.23 -31.32 26.33
N ARG A 223 -39.44 -30.86 27.56
CA ARG A 223 -39.85 -31.69 28.69
C ARG A 223 -41.29 -32.17 28.52
N GLY A 224 -41.49 -33.47 28.78
CA GLY A 224 -42.72 -33.96 29.42
C GLY A 224 -43.29 -35.24 28.83
N LEU A 225 -42.91 -36.40 29.38
CA LEU A 225 -43.84 -37.45 29.83
C LEU A 225 -43.07 -38.59 30.57
N GLU A 226 -43.30 -38.62 31.88
CA GLU A 226 -43.38 -39.73 32.85
C GLU A 226 -43.39 -41.17 32.28
N GLN A 227 -42.94 -42.25 32.93
CA GLN A 227 -42.71 -42.62 34.33
C GLN A 227 -42.08 -44.06 34.36
N ASN A 228 -41.44 -44.41 35.50
CA ASN A 228 -41.25 -45.76 36.09
C ASN A 228 -40.22 -46.77 35.53
N ALA A 229 -39.14 -46.97 36.30
CA ALA A 229 -38.70 -48.25 36.96
C ALA A 229 -37.20 -48.10 37.36
N SER A 230 -36.85 -48.02 38.65
CA SER A 230 -36.33 -49.13 39.49
C SER A 230 -35.16 -49.88 38.80
N GLN A 231 -33.93 -50.03 39.30
CA GLN A 231 -33.47 -50.29 40.67
C GLN A 231 -31.92 -50.38 40.68
N ARG A 232 -31.28 -49.91 41.78
CA ARG A 232 -30.01 -50.34 42.43
C ARG A 232 -28.80 -50.87 41.64
N TYR A 233 -27.61 -50.33 41.96
CA TYR A 233 -26.51 -50.92 42.77
C TYR A 233 -25.45 -49.81 43.02
N ASN A 234 -25.31 -49.27 44.24
CA ASN A 234 -24.28 -49.53 45.28
C ASN A 234 -22.81 -49.48 44.79
N GLU A 235 -22.04 -48.47 45.24
CA GLU A 235 -20.91 -48.54 46.22
C GLU A 235 -19.63 -49.13 45.60
N LEU A 236 -18.38 -48.73 45.88
CA LEU A 236 -17.69 -47.90 46.87
C LEU A 236 -16.25 -47.71 46.29
N GLY A 237 -15.53 -46.63 46.63
CA GLY A 237 -14.10 -46.54 46.25
C GLY A 237 -13.43 -45.19 46.51
N ASP A 238 -13.25 -44.86 47.80
CA ASP A 238 -12.21 -44.01 48.40
C ASP A 238 -10.80 -44.20 47.77
N SER A 239 -9.81 -43.31 47.75
CA SER A 239 -9.60 -41.91 48.19
C SER A 239 -8.16 -41.50 47.66
N PRO A 240 -7.37 -40.54 48.19
CA PRO A 240 -6.80 -39.44 47.40
C PRO A 240 -5.25 -39.42 47.36
N GLY A 241 -4.68 -38.54 46.54
CA GLY A 241 -3.24 -38.27 46.50
C GLY A 241 -2.97 -36.80 46.25
N SER A 242 -2.69 -36.08 47.33
CA SER A 242 -2.45 -34.64 47.44
C SER A 242 -0.97 -34.26 47.22
N GLU A 243 -0.75 -33.20 46.41
CA GLU A 243 0.16 -32.03 46.62
C GLU A 243 1.70 -32.19 46.82
N PRO A 244 2.53 -31.11 46.85
CA PRO A 244 2.68 -29.98 45.91
C PRO A 244 4.14 -29.42 45.78
N PHE A 245 4.30 -28.28 45.06
CA PHE A 245 5.35 -27.21 45.18
C PHE A 245 6.85 -27.60 44.98
N ILE A 246 7.75 -26.82 44.36
CA ILE A 246 8.34 -25.50 44.72
C ILE A 246 9.23 -25.01 43.54
N GLN A 247 9.16 -23.71 43.20
CA GLN A 247 10.26 -22.89 42.64
C GLN A 247 11.01 -22.21 43.80
N PRO A 248 12.33 -21.91 43.76
CA PRO A 248 12.76 -20.66 43.11
C PRO A 248 14.23 -20.57 42.60
N GLN A 249 14.42 -19.52 41.78
CA GLN A 249 15.60 -18.70 41.44
C GLN A 249 17.04 -19.14 41.79
N ASP A 250 17.97 -18.89 40.85
CA ASP A 250 19.00 -17.86 41.11
C ASP A 250 19.72 -17.32 39.87
N SER A 251 20.07 -16.03 39.99
CA SER A 251 20.78 -15.14 39.09
C SER A 251 22.31 -15.37 38.95
N LYS A 252 22.93 -14.88 37.86
CA LYS A 252 24.20 -14.12 37.88
C LYS A 252 24.61 -13.47 36.54
N THR A 253 25.39 -12.41 36.73
CA THR A 253 25.81 -11.24 35.93
C THR A 253 27.11 -11.37 35.10
N SER A 254 27.36 -10.32 34.27
CA SER A 254 28.67 -9.70 33.89
C SER A 254 29.50 -10.39 32.80
N ASN A 255 30.28 -9.75 31.91
CA ASN A 255 30.67 -8.34 31.65
C ASN A 255 31.44 -8.27 30.28
N SER A 256 31.54 -7.07 29.68
CA SER A 256 32.66 -6.37 28.94
C SER A 256 33.73 -7.16 28.12
N ALA A 257 34.50 -6.69 27.12
CA ALA A 257 34.99 -5.41 26.58
C ALA A 257 35.63 -5.71 25.17
N LEU A 258 35.61 -4.85 24.13
CA LEU A 258 36.56 -3.78 23.79
C LEU A 258 38.04 -4.23 23.62
N ILE A 259 38.48 -4.44 22.36
CA ILE A 259 39.72 -3.94 21.71
C ILE A 259 39.41 -3.72 20.24
#